data_AF-A0A7S7YKW5-F1
#
_entry.id   AF-A0A7S7YKW5-F1
#
_cell.length_a   1.000
_cell.length_b   1.000
_cell.length_c   1.000
_cell.angle_alpha   90.00
_cell.angle_beta   90.00
_cell.angle_gamma   90.00
#
_symmetry.space_group_name_H-M   'P 1'
#
loop_
_entity.id
_entity.type
_entity.pdbx_description
1 polymer ?
#
loop_
_entity_poly.entity_id
_entity_poly.type
_entity_poly.pdbx_seq_one_letter_code
_entity_poly.pdbx_strand_id
1 'polypeptide(L)'
;MIRIAIICFLVSIVRSQFCKLTSDDLNGLTQLFNDVHKSVEEATRGQSGNAAIFLGDVGSEKEALINYLIGNELIAYRPNKYEALKLRKANNSTTGPEIYTGTVSKTKIPTKWKSTRTELQNLEIWDTPPLMDNRGPLQDLNNSIYLYHLIRSLESLKFVVVINCHDIISDDIGQILRLLRTLETLFNDKFRDFLPSISVIISRAPEKIEDILVDREFIKKKLDSNIIQDSTLVMSNVSRDFLRQIMSNKKSVGIFRKPENVEKVTAVIDDNIIQAINNAESKDKSSNQNISLPISIELHPCLEDINYLLSKKEAKEESA
;
A
#
# COMPACT_ATOMS: atom_id res chain seq x y z
N MET A 1 -18.77 -29.86 -0.93
CA MET A 1 -20.13 -29.31 -0.68
C MET A 1 -20.14 -28.09 0.23
N ILE A 2 -19.40 -28.05 1.35
CA ILE A 2 -19.44 -26.93 2.32
C ILE A 2 -18.78 -25.63 1.80
N ARG A 3 -17.74 -25.71 0.96
CA ARG A 3 -17.11 -24.54 0.30
C ARG A 3 -18.11 -23.73 -0.54
N ILE A 4 -19.09 -24.39 -1.15
CA ILE A 4 -20.12 -23.75 -2.00
C ILE A 4 -21.15 -23.01 -1.13
N ALA A 5 -21.49 -23.52 0.05
CA ALA A 5 -22.52 -22.92 0.92
C ALA A 5 -22.08 -21.57 1.55
N ILE A 6 -20.80 -21.44 1.94
CA ILE A 6 -20.25 -20.19 2.52
C ILE A 6 -20.17 -19.10 1.45
N ILE A 7 -19.81 -19.50 0.25
CA ILE A 7 -19.73 -18.63 -0.93
C ILE A 7 -21.13 -18.17 -1.38
N CYS A 8 -22.11 -19.08 -1.45
CA CYS A 8 -23.50 -18.72 -1.73
C CYS A 8 -24.10 -17.74 -0.69
N PHE A 9 -23.58 -17.76 0.55
CA PHE A 9 -24.03 -16.86 1.62
C PHE A 9 -23.37 -15.48 1.55
N LEU A 10 -22.05 -15.39 1.28
CA LEU A 10 -21.35 -14.14 0.91
C LEU A 10 -22.11 -13.45 -0.23
N VAL A 11 -22.46 -14.24 -1.24
CA VAL A 11 -23.24 -13.84 -2.41
C VAL A 11 -24.62 -13.29 -2.04
N SER A 12 -25.31 -13.88 -1.06
CA SER A 12 -26.64 -13.43 -0.64
C SER A 12 -26.63 -12.11 0.14
N ILE A 13 -25.53 -11.80 0.81
CA ILE A 13 -25.36 -10.59 1.62
C ILE A 13 -24.92 -9.41 0.76
N VAL A 14 -23.95 -9.63 -0.13
CA VAL A 14 -23.60 -8.64 -1.15
C VAL A 14 -24.83 -8.33 -2.01
N ARG A 15 -25.69 -9.34 -2.30
CA ARG A 15 -26.99 -9.17 -2.97
C ARG A 15 -28.02 -8.35 -2.18
N SER A 16 -27.95 -8.30 -0.85
CA SER A 16 -28.90 -7.52 -0.03
C SER A 16 -28.55 -6.03 0.03
N GLN A 17 -27.29 -5.65 -0.25
CA GLN A 17 -26.84 -4.25 -0.18
C GLN A 17 -26.45 -3.67 -1.55
N PHE A 18 -25.98 -4.50 -2.48
CA PHE A 18 -25.97 -4.18 -3.89
C PHE A 18 -27.26 -4.70 -4.52
N CYS A 19 -28.32 -3.89 -4.52
CA CYS A 19 -29.61 -4.19 -5.15
C CYS A 19 -29.56 -4.49 -6.67
N LYS A 20 -28.39 -4.72 -7.26
CA LYS A 20 -28.16 -4.89 -8.70
C LYS A 20 -27.08 -5.92 -9.08
N LEU A 21 -26.59 -6.77 -8.18
CA LEU A 21 -25.69 -7.85 -8.59
C LEU A 21 -26.48 -9.03 -9.17
N THR A 22 -26.12 -9.40 -10.39
CA THR A 22 -26.68 -10.54 -11.11
C THR A 22 -26.07 -11.85 -10.59
N SER A 23 -26.69 -13.00 -10.90
CA SER A 23 -26.09 -14.31 -10.61
C SER A 23 -24.70 -14.48 -11.23
N ASP A 24 -24.44 -13.81 -12.35
CA ASP A 24 -23.16 -13.87 -13.05
C ASP A 24 -22.07 -13.09 -12.30
N ASP A 25 -22.42 -11.94 -11.71
CA ASP A 25 -21.49 -11.18 -10.85
C ASP A 25 -21.07 -11.97 -9.61
N LEU A 26 -21.99 -12.79 -9.09
CA LEU A 26 -21.80 -13.60 -7.88
C LEU A 26 -20.90 -14.83 -8.14
N ASN A 27 -21.08 -15.48 -9.29
CA ASN A 27 -20.16 -16.52 -9.74
C ASN A 27 -18.78 -15.93 -10.06
N GLY A 28 -18.74 -14.72 -10.63
CA GLY A 28 -17.51 -13.97 -10.87
C GLY A 28 -16.74 -13.69 -9.56
N LEU A 29 -17.42 -13.18 -8.53
CA LEU A 29 -16.83 -12.94 -7.21
C LEU A 29 -16.29 -14.23 -6.57
N THR A 30 -17.05 -15.32 -6.65
CA THR A 30 -16.65 -16.63 -6.14
C THR A 30 -15.34 -17.13 -6.76
N GLN A 31 -15.30 -17.11 -8.09
CA GLN A 31 -14.13 -17.56 -8.83
C GLN A 31 -12.92 -16.69 -8.50
N LEU A 32 -13.14 -15.39 -8.42
CA LEU A 32 -12.15 -14.40 -8.03
C LEU A 32 -11.58 -14.60 -6.62
N PHE A 33 -12.39 -14.94 -5.62
CA PHE A 33 -11.88 -15.31 -4.29
C PHE A 33 -10.95 -16.53 -4.34
N ASN A 34 -11.33 -17.56 -5.10
CA ASN A 34 -10.50 -18.75 -5.24
C ASN A 34 -9.20 -18.45 -6.00
N ASP A 35 -9.29 -17.65 -7.05
CA ASP A 35 -8.14 -17.24 -7.87
C ASP A 35 -7.18 -16.37 -7.06
N VAL A 36 -7.70 -15.44 -6.25
CA VAL A 36 -6.92 -14.60 -5.32
C VAL A 36 -6.18 -15.48 -4.33
N HIS A 37 -6.91 -16.34 -3.62
CA HIS A 37 -6.34 -17.20 -2.59
C HIS A 37 -5.24 -18.10 -3.16
N LYS A 38 -5.51 -18.78 -4.28
CA LYS A 38 -4.53 -19.62 -4.96
C LYS A 38 -3.30 -18.81 -5.42
N SER A 39 -3.51 -17.63 -6.01
CA SER A 39 -2.42 -16.78 -6.48
C SER A 39 -1.53 -16.30 -5.33
N VAL A 40 -2.14 -15.91 -4.20
CA VAL A 40 -1.40 -15.51 -3.00
C VAL A 40 -0.64 -16.70 -2.43
N GLU A 41 -1.28 -17.85 -2.25
CA GLU A 41 -0.62 -19.07 -1.75
C GLU A 41 0.57 -19.50 -2.61
N GLU A 42 0.41 -19.46 -3.94
CA GLU A 42 1.50 -19.77 -4.87
C GLU A 42 2.64 -18.74 -4.77
N ALA A 43 2.32 -17.45 -4.63
CA ALA A 43 3.30 -16.39 -4.51
C ALA A 43 4.02 -16.38 -3.13
N THR A 44 3.35 -16.87 -2.09
CA THR A 44 3.89 -16.99 -0.73
C THR A 44 4.49 -18.36 -0.41
N ARG A 45 4.40 -19.34 -1.32
CA ARG A 45 4.98 -20.67 -1.12
C ARG A 45 6.51 -20.57 -0.98
N GLY A 46 7.04 -21.23 0.06
CA GLY A 46 8.50 -21.27 0.32
C GLY A 46 9.08 -19.98 0.90
N GLN A 47 8.23 -19.12 1.49
CA GLN A 47 8.70 -17.97 2.24
C GLN A 47 9.21 -18.37 3.62
N SER A 48 10.35 -17.81 3.99
CA SER A 48 10.97 -17.98 5.31
C SER A 48 11.62 -16.67 5.80
N GLY A 49 11.24 -15.53 5.21
CA GLY A 49 11.94 -14.27 5.35
C GLY A 49 11.04 -13.08 5.69
N ASN A 50 11.68 -11.97 6.06
CA ASN A 50 11.01 -10.69 6.29
C ASN A 50 10.47 -10.15 4.96
N ALA A 51 9.22 -9.72 4.96
CA ALA A 51 8.61 -9.04 3.82
C ALA A 51 8.40 -7.54 4.08
N ALA A 52 8.47 -6.73 3.03
CA ALA A 52 8.03 -5.35 3.03
C ALA A 52 6.91 -5.17 2.02
N ILE A 53 5.73 -4.79 2.51
CA ILE A 53 4.52 -4.57 1.72
C ILE A 53 4.41 -3.07 1.40
N PHE A 54 4.40 -2.73 0.11
CA PHE A 54 4.32 -1.34 -0.34
C PHE A 54 2.88 -0.90 -0.53
N LEU A 55 2.41 -0.02 0.36
CA LEU A 55 1.07 0.54 0.35
C LEU A 55 1.08 1.98 -0.15
N GLY A 56 0.00 2.41 -0.78
CA GLY A 56 -0.15 3.78 -1.25
C GLY A 56 -1.10 3.89 -2.42
N ASP A 57 -1.52 5.11 -2.72
CA ASP A 57 -2.54 5.40 -3.71
C ASP A 57 -2.02 5.23 -5.14
N VAL A 58 -2.92 5.34 -6.12
CA VAL A 58 -2.55 5.40 -7.53
C VAL A 58 -1.67 6.63 -7.76
N GLY A 59 -0.51 6.44 -8.40
CA GLY A 59 0.39 7.56 -8.71
C GLY A 59 1.32 7.99 -7.57
N SER A 60 1.33 7.27 -6.44
CA SER A 60 2.30 7.45 -5.34
C SER A 60 3.73 7.03 -5.70
N GLU A 61 3.98 6.52 -6.91
CA GLU A 61 5.29 6.05 -7.39
C GLU A 61 5.86 4.81 -6.71
N LYS A 62 5.00 3.95 -6.16
CA LYS A 62 5.41 2.65 -5.58
C LYS A 62 6.28 1.85 -6.54
N GLU A 63 5.85 1.70 -7.79
CA GLU A 63 6.53 0.86 -8.77
C GLU A 63 7.90 1.43 -9.13
N ALA A 64 8.04 2.76 -9.20
CA ALA A 64 9.34 3.39 -9.41
C ALA A 64 10.27 3.16 -8.21
N LEU A 65 9.76 3.36 -7.00
CA LEU A 65 10.49 3.13 -5.76
C LEU A 65 10.93 1.66 -5.63
N ILE A 66 10.05 0.70 -5.90
CA ILE A 66 10.36 -0.73 -5.86
C ILE A 66 11.45 -1.06 -6.87
N ASN A 67 11.35 -0.56 -8.10
CA ASN A 67 12.40 -0.76 -9.10
C ASN A 67 13.77 -0.26 -8.61
N TYR A 68 13.81 0.92 -8.00
CA TYR A 68 15.04 1.42 -7.39
C TYR A 68 15.56 0.50 -6.27
N LEU A 69 14.68 0.06 -5.37
CA LEU A 69 15.05 -0.77 -4.23
C LEU A 69 15.52 -2.16 -4.64
N ILE A 70 15.05 -2.69 -5.77
CA ILE A 70 15.54 -3.97 -6.29
C ILE A 70 16.86 -3.85 -7.06
N GLY A 71 17.37 -2.62 -7.23
CA GLY A 71 18.64 -2.30 -7.89
C GLY A 71 18.53 -1.99 -9.37
N ASN A 72 17.31 -1.80 -9.91
CA ASN A 72 17.17 -1.34 -11.29
C ASN A 72 17.60 0.13 -11.40
N GLU A 73 18.19 0.45 -12.54
CA GLU A 73 18.53 1.81 -12.88
C GLU A 73 17.29 2.56 -13.39
N LEU A 74 17.05 3.75 -12.84
CA LEU A 74 15.95 4.62 -13.24
C LEU A 74 16.47 5.80 -14.08
N ILE A 75 15.75 6.10 -15.15
CA ILE A 75 16.04 7.22 -16.05
C ILE A 75 14.87 8.20 -16.01
N ALA A 76 15.19 9.47 -15.81
CA ALA A 76 14.23 10.55 -15.98
C ALA A 76 14.05 10.84 -17.47
N TYR A 77 12.81 10.99 -17.90
CA TYR A 77 12.48 11.37 -19.27
C TYR A 77 11.30 12.32 -19.29
N ARG A 78 11.24 13.14 -20.34
CA ARG A 78 10.13 14.05 -20.59
C ARG A 78 9.34 13.55 -21.80
N PRO A 79 8.09 13.09 -21.65
CA PRO A 79 7.30 12.56 -22.78
C PRO A 79 7.11 13.59 -23.90
N ASN A 80 6.90 14.85 -23.53
CA ASN A 80 6.87 15.99 -24.44
C ASN A 80 7.19 17.28 -23.67
N LYS A 81 7.48 18.38 -24.38
CA LYS A 81 7.91 19.66 -23.78
C LYS A 81 6.97 20.28 -22.73
N TYR A 82 5.71 19.84 -22.65
CA TYR A 82 4.70 20.37 -21.73
C TYR A 82 4.45 19.48 -20.51
N GLU A 83 4.98 18.26 -20.51
CA GLU A 83 4.81 17.32 -19.41
C GLU A 83 5.97 17.39 -18.41
N ALA A 84 5.63 17.11 -17.14
CA ALA A 84 6.62 16.92 -16.09
C ALA A 84 7.55 15.74 -16.41
N LEU A 85 8.74 15.76 -15.81
CA LEU A 85 9.66 14.62 -15.88
C LEU A 85 9.02 13.40 -15.22
N LYS A 86 9.18 12.25 -15.86
CA LYS A 86 8.70 10.95 -15.42
C LYS A 86 9.87 9.98 -15.30
N LEU A 87 9.69 8.94 -14.49
CA LEU A 87 10.67 7.88 -14.32
C LEU A 87 10.32 6.68 -15.19
N ARG A 88 11.34 6.06 -15.76
CA ARG A 88 11.26 4.73 -16.40
C ARG A 88 12.48 3.90 -16.05
N LYS A 89 12.37 2.58 -16.23
CA LYS A 89 13.51 1.67 -16.19
C LYS A 89 14.51 2.01 -17.29
N ALA A 90 15.79 1.91 -17.00
CA ALA A 90 16.83 1.88 -18.02
C ALA A 90 16.71 0.62 -18.89
N ASN A 91 17.18 0.69 -20.13
CA ASN A 91 17.03 -0.40 -21.11
C ASN A 91 17.72 -1.71 -20.69
N ASN A 92 18.70 -1.65 -19.79
CA ASN A 92 19.40 -2.80 -19.22
C ASN A 92 18.66 -3.46 -18.04
N SER A 93 17.57 -2.87 -17.55
CA SER A 93 16.80 -3.37 -16.42
C SER A 93 15.66 -4.26 -16.90
N THR A 94 15.78 -5.58 -16.70
CA THR A 94 14.83 -6.58 -17.24
C THR A 94 13.81 -7.09 -16.23
N THR A 95 14.04 -6.88 -14.92
CA THR A 95 13.16 -7.32 -13.83
C THR A 95 12.36 -6.15 -13.27
N GLY A 96 11.51 -6.41 -12.28
CA GLY A 96 10.75 -5.40 -11.53
C GLY A 96 9.40 -5.02 -12.15
N PRO A 97 8.53 -4.37 -11.36
CA PRO A 97 7.21 -3.97 -11.80
C PRO A 97 7.28 -2.96 -12.96
N GLU A 98 6.23 -2.87 -13.77
CA GLU A 98 6.11 -1.83 -14.77
C GLU A 98 5.89 -0.47 -14.10
N ILE A 99 6.74 0.52 -14.40
CA ILE A 99 6.51 1.89 -13.95
C ILE A 99 5.44 2.50 -14.84
N TYR A 100 4.26 2.72 -14.29
CA TYR A 100 3.14 3.33 -15.00
C TYR A 100 2.92 4.77 -14.54
N THR A 101 2.59 5.65 -15.49
CA THR A 101 2.44 7.09 -15.24
C THR A 101 1.04 7.60 -15.54
N GLY A 102 0.07 6.72 -15.76
CA GLY A 102 -1.34 7.09 -15.93
C GLY A 102 -2.12 7.06 -14.62
N THR A 103 -3.41 7.33 -14.71
CA THR A 103 -4.34 7.48 -13.58
C THR A 103 -5.01 6.19 -13.13
N VAL A 104 -4.72 5.07 -13.81
CA VAL A 104 -5.33 3.77 -13.53
C VAL A 104 -4.24 2.75 -13.20
N SER A 105 -4.41 2.02 -12.10
CA SER A 105 -3.46 0.99 -11.70
C SER A 105 -3.36 -0.16 -12.70
N LYS A 106 -2.14 -0.62 -12.98
CA LYS A 106 -1.90 -1.88 -13.68
C LYS A 106 -1.70 -3.05 -12.72
N THR A 107 -1.23 -2.82 -11.50
CA THR A 107 -1.05 -3.86 -10.48
C THR A 107 -2.43 -4.28 -9.97
N LYS A 108 -2.85 -5.48 -10.40
CA LYS A 108 -4.10 -6.12 -9.97
C LYS A 108 -3.86 -7.29 -9.00
N ILE A 109 -2.71 -7.93 -9.12
CA ILE A 109 -2.28 -9.06 -8.30
C ILE A 109 -0.97 -8.65 -7.64
N PRO A 110 -0.80 -8.84 -6.32
CA PRO A 110 0.46 -8.57 -5.67
C PRO A 110 1.61 -9.35 -6.31
N THR A 111 2.76 -8.70 -6.49
CA THR A 111 3.95 -9.33 -7.05
C THR A 111 5.13 -9.20 -6.11
N LYS A 112 5.92 -10.28 -6.03
CA LYS A 112 7.08 -10.37 -5.17
C LYS A 112 8.36 -10.10 -5.94
N TRP A 113 9.28 -9.36 -5.33
CA TRP A 113 10.59 -9.03 -5.85
C TRP A 113 11.67 -9.23 -4.79
N LYS A 114 12.90 -9.50 -5.25
CA LYS A 114 14.08 -9.58 -4.39
C LYS A 114 15.04 -8.45 -4.76
N SER A 115 15.68 -7.88 -3.75
CA SER A 115 16.68 -6.85 -3.97
C SER A 115 18.03 -7.44 -4.33
N THR A 116 18.73 -6.78 -5.26
CA THR A 116 20.15 -7.01 -5.53
C THR A 116 21.06 -6.16 -4.62
N ARG A 117 20.48 -5.24 -3.83
CA ARG A 117 21.19 -4.40 -2.86
C ARG A 117 21.49 -5.20 -1.60
N THR A 118 22.72 -5.13 -1.12
CA THR A 118 23.20 -5.89 0.04
C THR A 118 22.44 -5.52 1.31
N GLU A 119 22.01 -4.28 1.45
CA GLU A 119 21.25 -3.75 2.60
C GLU A 119 19.82 -4.30 2.68
N LEU A 120 19.30 -4.89 1.59
CA LEU A 120 17.93 -5.40 1.47
C LEU A 120 17.87 -6.85 0.98
N GLN A 121 18.99 -7.56 0.89
CA GLN A 121 19.08 -8.90 0.30
C GLN A 121 18.20 -9.96 1.02
N ASN A 122 17.90 -9.73 2.31
CA ASN A 122 17.06 -10.60 3.14
C ASN A 122 15.60 -10.14 3.23
N LEU A 123 15.23 -9.10 2.46
CA LEU A 123 13.90 -8.53 2.46
C LEU A 123 13.19 -8.87 1.15
N GLU A 124 12.05 -9.52 1.25
CA GLU A 124 11.15 -9.71 0.12
C GLU A 124 10.30 -8.46 -0.08
N ILE A 125 10.35 -7.87 -1.27
CA ILE A 125 9.64 -6.62 -1.58
C ILE A 125 8.35 -6.97 -2.32
N TRP A 126 7.22 -6.60 -1.74
CA TRP A 126 5.89 -6.86 -2.28
C TRP A 126 5.29 -5.59 -2.86
N ASP A 127 5.09 -5.59 -4.18
CA ASP A 127 4.26 -4.62 -4.88
C ASP A 127 2.79 -5.04 -4.74
N THR A 128 1.94 -4.17 -4.18
CA THR A 128 0.52 -4.45 -4.03
C THR A 128 -0.32 -3.53 -4.91
N PRO A 129 -1.55 -3.95 -5.25
CA PRO A 129 -2.52 -3.03 -5.82
C PRO A 129 -2.64 -1.77 -4.95
N PRO A 130 -2.89 -0.60 -5.58
CA PRO A 130 -3.04 0.64 -4.84
C PRO A 130 -4.24 0.58 -3.93
N LEU A 131 -4.10 1.28 -2.81
CA LEU A 131 -5.22 1.61 -1.96
C LEU A 131 -6.17 2.54 -2.73
N MET A 132 -7.47 2.40 -2.50
CA MET A 132 -8.50 3.31 -3.03
C MET A 132 -8.54 3.41 -4.56
N ASP A 133 -8.47 2.26 -5.23
CA ASP A 133 -8.60 2.16 -6.67
C ASP A 133 -10.00 2.61 -7.13
N ASN A 134 -10.05 3.62 -8.00
CA ASN A 134 -11.29 4.27 -8.43
C ASN A 134 -12.01 3.54 -9.59
N ARG A 135 -11.57 2.33 -9.95
CA ARG A 135 -12.23 1.49 -10.97
C ARG A 135 -13.55 0.86 -10.50
N GLY A 136 -13.98 1.16 -9.28
CA GLY A 136 -15.28 0.81 -8.73
C GLY A 136 -15.22 -0.21 -7.59
N PRO A 137 -16.36 -0.45 -6.91
CA PRO A 137 -16.42 -1.22 -5.67
C PRO A 137 -15.88 -2.65 -5.78
N LEU A 138 -16.10 -3.32 -6.92
CA LEU A 138 -15.59 -4.68 -7.14
C LEU A 138 -14.06 -4.72 -7.20
N GLN A 139 -13.41 -3.73 -7.83
CA GLN A 139 -11.95 -3.68 -7.88
C GLN A 139 -11.37 -3.35 -6.51
N ASP A 140 -12.01 -2.46 -5.76
CA ASP A 140 -11.62 -2.12 -4.39
C ASP A 140 -11.72 -3.35 -3.46
N LEU A 141 -12.82 -4.09 -3.56
CA LEU A 141 -13.00 -5.36 -2.85
C LEU A 141 -11.89 -6.37 -3.21
N ASN A 142 -11.55 -6.52 -4.50
CA ASN A 142 -10.48 -7.42 -4.94
C ASN A 142 -9.14 -7.05 -4.35
N ASN A 143 -8.77 -5.78 -4.44
CA ASN A 143 -7.51 -5.29 -3.89
C ASN A 143 -7.44 -5.54 -2.38
N SER A 144 -8.56 -5.35 -1.69
CA SER A 144 -8.70 -5.61 -0.25
C SER A 144 -8.49 -7.08 0.10
N ILE A 145 -9.10 -7.99 -0.66
CA ILE A 145 -8.98 -9.44 -0.45
C ILE A 145 -7.54 -9.90 -0.74
N TYR A 146 -6.91 -9.40 -1.80
CA TYR A 146 -5.50 -9.68 -2.09
C TYR A 146 -4.60 -9.25 -0.93
N LEU A 147 -4.78 -8.02 -0.44
CA LEU A 147 -3.96 -7.48 0.64
C LEU A 147 -4.17 -8.25 1.94
N TYR A 148 -5.42 -8.57 2.28
CA TYR A 148 -5.77 -9.37 3.45
C TYR A 148 -5.11 -10.76 3.44
N HIS A 149 -5.27 -11.52 2.35
CA HIS A 149 -4.68 -12.84 2.26
C HIS A 149 -3.16 -12.78 2.25
N LEU A 150 -2.56 -11.80 1.56
CA LEU A 150 -1.11 -11.62 1.54
C LEU A 150 -0.57 -11.34 2.94
N ILE A 151 -1.15 -10.40 3.67
CA ILE A 151 -0.68 -10.07 5.02
C ILE A 151 -0.76 -11.29 5.95
N ARG A 152 -1.85 -12.06 5.88
CA ARG A 152 -2.04 -13.24 6.74
C ARG A 152 -1.17 -14.44 6.38
N SER A 153 -0.72 -14.54 5.14
CA SER A 153 0.16 -15.64 4.71
C SER A 153 1.63 -15.41 5.07
N LEU A 154 2.05 -14.16 5.28
CA LEU A 154 3.44 -13.79 5.57
C LEU A 154 3.82 -14.08 7.03
N GLU A 155 5.01 -14.65 7.22
CA GLU A 155 5.54 -14.99 8.56
C GLU A 155 5.99 -13.76 9.34
N SER A 156 6.59 -12.79 8.64
CA SER A 156 7.14 -11.58 9.20
C SER A 156 7.01 -10.46 8.17
N LEU A 157 6.42 -9.33 8.54
CA LEU A 157 6.17 -8.24 7.61
C LEU A 157 6.46 -6.86 8.18
N LYS A 158 6.76 -5.94 7.26
CA LYS A 158 6.84 -4.49 7.47
C LYS A 158 5.94 -3.81 6.45
N PHE A 159 5.44 -2.63 6.79
CA PHE A 159 4.68 -1.81 5.86
C PHE A 159 5.52 -0.63 5.40
N VAL A 160 5.47 -0.36 4.09
CA VAL A 160 6.07 0.82 3.47
C VAL A 160 4.94 1.63 2.87
N VAL A 161 4.51 2.68 3.57
CA VAL A 161 3.46 3.58 3.10
C VAL A 161 4.10 4.67 2.25
N VAL A 162 3.74 4.72 0.97
CA VAL A 162 4.26 5.68 0.01
C VAL A 162 3.23 6.80 -0.18
N ILE A 163 3.63 8.02 0.15
CA ILE A 163 2.79 9.22 0.10
C ILE A 163 3.39 10.20 -0.90
N ASN A 164 2.59 10.68 -1.84
CA ASN A 164 3.06 11.71 -2.77
C ASN A 164 3.24 13.03 -2.01
N CYS A 165 4.42 13.65 -2.14
CA CYS A 165 4.72 14.93 -1.50
C CYS A 165 3.67 16.00 -1.83
N HIS A 166 3.08 15.96 -3.03
CA HIS A 166 2.00 16.86 -3.42
C HIS A 166 0.85 16.85 -2.42
N ASP A 167 0.43 15.67 -1.94
CA ASP A 167 -0.72 15.50 -1.05
C ASP A 167 -0.48 16.11 0.34
N ILE A 168 0.78 16.32 0.71
CA ILE A 168 1.19 16.96 1.98
C ILE A 168 1.27 18.49 1.82
N ILE A 169 1.79 18.95 0.69
CA ILE A 169 2.07 20.37 0.47
C ILE A 169 0.87 21.14 -0.06
N SER A 170 -0.07 20.47 -0.73
CA SER A 170 -1.29 21.08 -1.23
C SER A 170 -2.25 21.43 -0.10
N ASP A 171 -3.09 22.42 -0.34
CA ASP A 171 -4.16 22.78 0.60
C ASP A 171 -5.29 21.72 0.62
N ASP A 172 -5.33 20.83 -0.38
CA ASP A 172 -6.21 19.67 -0.40
C ASP A 172 -5.59 18.49 0.36
N ILE A 173 -5.92 18.41 1.65
CA ILE A 173 -5.51 17.31 2.54
C ILE A 173 -6.40 16.07 2.39
N GLY A 174 -7.43 16.11 1.54
CA GLY A 174 -8.45 15.06 1.44
C GLY A 174 -7.85 13.69 1.14
N GLN A 175 -6.78 13.66 0.32
CA GLN A 175 -6.07 12.43 -0.02
C GLN A 175 -5.36 11.80 1.18
N ILE A 176 -4.68 12.61 2.00
CA ILE A 176 -4.07 12.10 3.23
C ILE A 176 -5.13 11.58 4.19
N LEU A 177 -6.21 12.33 4.41
CA LEU A 177 -7.28 11.89 5.31
C LEU A 177 -7.90 10.57 4.86
N ARG A 178 -8.08 10.38 3.54
CA ARG A 178 -8.57 9.13 2.97
C ARG A 178 -7.58 7.98 3.19
N LEU A 179 -6.29 8.20 2.92
CA LEU A 179 -5.23 7.21 3.20
C LEU A 179 -5.24 6.78 4.67
N LEU A 180 -5.30 7.73 5.60
CA LEU A 180 -5.34 7.45 7.03
C LEU A 180 -6.55 6.61 7.42
N ARG A 181 -7.74 6.93 6.88
CA ARG A 181 -8.96 6.12 7.10
C ARG A 181 -8.81 4.72 6.54
N THR A 182 -8.21 4.55 5.36
CA THR A 182 -7.97 3.21 4.79
C THR A 182 -7.00 2.40 5.63
N LEU A 183 -5.93 3.02 6.15
CA LEU A 183 -5.01 2.36 7.07
C LEU A 183 -5.71 2.00 8.40
N GLU A 184 -6.56 2.88 8.92
CA GLU A 184 -7.42 2.58 10.08
C GLU A 184 -8.33 1.39 9.83
N THR A 185 -8.98 1.30 8.67
CA THR A 185 -9.81 0.14 8.34
C THR A 185 -8.98 -1.14 8.20
N LEU A 186 -7.80 -1.05 7.58
CA LEU A 186 -6.89 -2.18 7.40
C LEU A 186 -6.48 -2.77 8.75
N PHE A 187 -5.98 -1.93 9.65
CA PHE A 187 -5.42 -2.38 10.93
C PHE A 187 -6.45 -2.40 12.07
N ASN A 188 -7.63 -1.83 11.86
CA ASN A 188 -8.72 -1.74 12.82
C ASN A 188 -8.27 -1.23 14.21
N ASP A 189 -8.75 -1.84 15.29
CA ASP A 189 -8.39 -1.51 16.68
C ASP A 189 -6.90 -1.75 16.98
N LYS A 190 -6.18 -2.49 16.12
CA LYS A 190 -4.75 -2.79 16.25
C LYS A 190 -3.84 -1.78 15.56
N PHE A 191 -4.37 -0.72 14.94
CA PHE A 191 -3.52 0.20 14.18
C PHE A 191 -2.36 0.78 15.00
N ARG A 192 -2.58 1.09 16.28
CA ARG A 192 -1.50 1.51 17.22
C ARG A 192 -0.37 0.49 17.34
N ASP A 193 -0.70 -0.80 17.34
CA ASP A 193 0.26 -1.88 17.52
C ASP A 193 1.14 -2.04 16.28
N PHE A 194 0.62 -1.70 15.10
CA PHE A 194 1.34 -1.75 13.82
C PHE A 194 2.19 -0.51 13.54
N LEU A 195 1.99 0.60 14.26
CA LEU A 195 2.74 1.84 14.08
C LEU A 195 4.27 1.63 13.99
N PRO A 196 4.93 0.90 14.90
CA PRO A 196 6.38 0.68 14.83
C PRO A 196 6.85 -0.06 13.56
N SER A 197 5.95 -0.80 12.91
CA SER A 197 6.22 -1.59 11.72
C SER A 197 5.93 -0.87 10.41
N ILE A 198 5.50 0.39 10.49
CA ILE A 198 5.26 1.23 9.33
C ILE A 198 6.44 2.18 9.12
N SER A 199 7.02 2.10 7.93
CA SER A 199 7.89 3.13 7.36
C SER A 199 7.10 3.97 6.36
N VAL A 200 7.44 5.25 6.26
CA VAL A 200 6.77 6.18 5.35
C VAL A 200 7.77 6.75 4.36
N ILE A 201 7.47 6.64 3.08
CA ILE A 201 8.30 7.19 2.01
C ILE A 201 7.54 8.32 1.33
N ILE A 202 8.08 9.54 1.41
CA ILE A 202 7.54 10.71 0.73
C ILE A 202 8.08 10.72 -0.70
N SER A 203 7.23 10.38 -1.66
CA SER A 203 7.59 10.33 -3.08
C SER A 203 7.38 11.66 -3.79
N ARG A 204 7.96 11.81 -4.99
CA ARG A 204 7.88 13.02 -5.81
C ARG A 204 8.28 14.32 -5.09
N ALA A 205 9.08 14.24 -4.03
CA ALA A 205 9.51 15.43 -3.32
C ALA A 205 10.41 16.27 -4.25
N PRO A 206 10.06 17.54 -4.56
CA PRO A 206 11.00 18.45 -5.22
C PRO A 206 12.23 18.66 -4.34
N GLU A 207 13.37 19.09 -4.88
CA GLU A 207 14.47 19.53 -4.01
C GLU A 207 14.03 20.76 -3.20
N LYS A 208 13.43 21.75 -3.87
CA LYS A 208 12.99 23.01 -3.26
C LYS A 208 11.58 23.46 -3.69
N ILE A 209 10.94 24.23 -2.82
CA ILE A 209 9.71 25.00 -3.10
C ILE A 209 9.98 26.43 -2.64
N GLU A 210 9.90 27.41 -3.54
CA GLU A 210 10.15 28.83 -3.21
C GLU A 210 11.47 29.03 -2.44
N ASP A 211 12.55 28.41 -2.95
CA ASP A 211 13.90 28.38 -2.35
C ASP A 211 14.03 27.63 -1.00
N ILE A 212 12.94 27.09 -0.45
CA ILE A 212 12.94 26.29 0.76
C ILE A 212 13.23 24.82 0.41
N LEU A 213 14.27 24.25 1.02
CA LEU A 213 14.59 22.83 0.90
C LEU A 213 13.43 21.98 1.44
N VAL A 214 12.95 21.04 0.63
CA VAL A 214 11.90 20.10 1.05
C VAL A 214 12.55 18.92 1.77
N ASP A 215 12.92 19.10 3.02
CA ASP A 215 13.46 18.03 3.85
C ASP A 215 12.41 17.48 4.85
N ARG A 216 12.85 16.64 5.79
CA ARG A 216 11.95 16.08 6.82
C ARG A 216 11.33 17.15 7.72
N GLU A 217 12.06 18.23 8.03
CA GLU A 217 11.55 19.31 8.87
C GLU A 217 10.51 20.15 8.11
N PHE A 218 10.70 20.36 6.80
CA PHE A 218 9.69 20.97 5.94
C PHE A 218 8.40 20.15 5.92
N ILE A 219 8.50 18.83 5.67
CA ILE A 219 7.34 17.92 5.67
C ILE A 219 6.63 17.93 7.02
N LYS A 220 7.38 17.86 8.12
CA LYS A 220 6.85 17.96 9.47
C LYS A 220 6.08 19.26 9.70
N LYS A 221 6.65 20.40 9.31
CA LYS A 221 6.00 21.71 9.46
C LYS A 221 4.69 21.78 8.68
N LYS A 222 4.66 21.23 7.46
CA LYS A 222 3.45 21.19 6.63
C LYS A 222 2.37 20.29 7.23
N LEU A 223 2.71 19.09 7.69
CA LEU A 223 1.76 18.21 8.38
C LEU A 223 1.21 18.85 9.66
N ASP A 224 2.07 19.52 10.43
CA ASP A 224 1.66 20.18 11.67
C ASP A 224 0.68 21.33 11.39
N SER A 225 1.03 22.24 10.46
CA SER A 225 0.20 23.40 10.13
C SER A 225 -1.10 23.05 9.43
N ASN A 226 -1.07 22.08 8.51
CA ASN A 226 -2.21 21.79 7.64
C ASN A 226 -3.17 20.75 8.22
N ILE A 227 -2.71 19.92 9.16
CA ILE A 227 -3.50 18.76 9.60
C ILE A 227 -3.63 18.68 11.12
N ILE A 228 -2.54 18.82 11.87
CA ILE A 228 -2.56 18.58 13.32
C ILE A 228 -3.16 19.77 14.08
N GLN A 229 -2.80 20.99 13.68
CA GLN A 229 -3.28 22.21 14.32
C GLN A 229 -4.68 22.64 13.85
N ASP A 230 -5.18 22.07 12.76
CA ASP A 230 -6.50 22.40 12.25
C ASP A 230 -7.60 21.72 13.09
N SER A 231 -8.17 22.49 14.02
CA SER A 231 -9.26 22.05 14.89
C SER A 231 -10.56 21.69 14.16
N THR A 232 -10.72 22.11 12.90
CA THR A 232 -11.91 21.81 12.10
C THR A 232 -11.88 20.40 11.52
N LEU A 233 -10.69 19.78 11.47
CA LEU A 233 -10.52 18.45 10.91
C LEU A 233 -10.97 17.36 11.88
N VAL A 234 -12.00 16.65 11.45
CA VAL A 234 -12.48 15.44 12.12
C VAL A 234 -11.57 14.28 11.75
N MET A 235 -10.67 13.95 12.66
CA MET A 235 -9.70 12.86 12.55
C MET A 235 -9.67 12.04 13.85
N SER A 236 -9.49 10.72 13.71
CA SER A 236 -9.35 9.83 14.86
C SER A 236 -8.04 10.09 15.61
N ASN A 237 -7.98 9.70 16.89
CA ASN A 237 -6.75 9.79 17.67
C ASN A 237 -5.63 8.89 17.13
N VAL A 238 -5.97 7.77 16.48
CA VAL A 238 -4.95 6.86 15.94
C VAL A 238 -4.31 7.42 14.68
N SER A 239 -5.10 7.99 13.76
CA SER A 239 -4.58 8.79 12.64
C SER A 239 -3.64 9.91 13.12
N ARG A 240 -4.02 10.64 14.17
CA ARG A 240 -3.14 11.69 14.75
C ARG A 240 -1.84 11.09 15.29
N ASP A 241 -1.90 9.95 15.95
CA ASP A 241 -0.71 9.28 16.48
C ASP A 241 0.21 8.76 15.36
N PHE A 242 -0.35 8.25 14.26
CA PHE A 242 0.40 7.92 13.06
C PHE A 242 1.12 9.14 12.48
N LEU A 243 0.42 10.27 12.30
CA LEU A 243 1.05 11.50 11.82
C LEU A 243 2.13 12.01 12.80
N ARG A 244 1.89 11.94 14.11
CA ARG A 244 2.89 12.26 15.13
C ARG A 244 4.11 11.34 15.04
N GLN A 245 3.93 10.06 14.73
CA GLN A 245 5.05 9.16 14.50
C GLN A 245 5.88 9.60 13.29
N ILE A 246 5.25 9.95 12.17
CA ILE A 246 5.94 10.52 11.00
C ILE A 246 6.76 11.76 11.41
N MET A 247 6.19 12.63 12.23
CA MET A 247 6.84 13.88 12.67
C MET A 247 7.96 13.69 13.70
N SER A 248 7.91 12.63 14.52
CA SER A 248 8.82 12.42 15.65
C SER A 248 9.93 11.43 15.34
N ASN A 249 9.65 10.42 14.50
CA ASN A 249 10.60 9.37 14.19
C ASN A 249 11.34 9.67 12.88
N LYS A 250 12.44 10.44 12.98
CA LYS A 250 13.32 10.75 11.84
C LYS A 250 13.83 9.49 11.13
N LYS A 251 13.85 8.36 11.82
CA LYS A 251 14.37 7.09 11.34
C LYS A 251 13.35 6.26 10.56
N SER A 252 12.06 6.58 10.56
CA SER A 252 11.01 5.85 9.84
C SER A 252 10.50 6.58 8.58
N VAL A 253 11.05 7.75 8.25
CA VAL A 253 10.62 8.56 7.09
C VAL A 253 11.75 8.69 6.07
N GLY A 254 11.53 8.18 4.86
CA GLY A 254 12.41 8.36 3.71
C GLY A 254 11.86 9.40 2.73
N ILE A 255 12.72 10.01 1.92
CA ILE A 255 12.32 10.96 0.87
C ILE A 255 12.80 10.45 -0.48
N PHE A 256 11.85 10.13 -1.36
CA PHE A 256 12.10 9.75 -2.74
C PHE A 256 11.85 10.94 -3.66
N ARG A 257 12.95 11.55 -4.12
CA ARG A 257 12.94 12.81 -4.87
C ARG A 257 12.35 12.63 -6.26
N LYS A 258 11.62 13.65 -6.74
CA LYS A 258 11.30 13.74 -8.17
C LYS A 258 12.55 14.11 -8.96
N PRO A 259 12.71 13.65 -10.21
CA PRO A 259 13.82 14.06 -11.05
C PRO A 259 13.70 15.53 -11.47
N GLU A 260 14.82 16.25 -11.49
CA GLU A 260 14.90 17.65 -11.94
C GLU A 260 15.45 17.81 -13.35
N ASN A 261 16.33 16.88 -13.76
CA ASN A 261 16.97 16.87 -15.07
C ASN A 261 16.72 15.54 -15.80
N VAL A 262 16.86 15.55 -17.13
CA VAL A 262 16.79 14.33 -17.97
C VAL A 262 18.10 13.58 -17.86
N GLU A 263 18.30 12.89 -16.74
CA GLU A 263 19.53 12.15 -16.45
C GLU A 263 19.24 10.81 -15.75
N LYS A 264 20.29 10.04 -15.49
CA LYS A 264 20.24 8.84 -14.64
C LYS A 264 19.92 9.27 -13.21
N VAL A 265 18.86 8.72 -12.64
CA VAL A 265 18.35 9.10 -11.30
C VAL A 265 19.02 8.28 -10.19
N THR A 266 19.80 7.26 -10.55
CA THR A 266 20.48 6.33 -9.63
C THR A 266 21.41 6.99 -8.63
N ALA A 267 21.88 8.21 -8.88
CA ALA A 267 22.83 8.92 -8.00
C ALA A 267 22.18 9.81 -6.93
N VAL A 268 20.86 10.04 -6.96
CA VAL A 268 20.19 11.10 -6.15
C VAL A 268 19.25 10.53 -5.08
N ILE A 269 19.24 9.21 -4.89
CA ILE A 269 18.28 8.57 -4.00
C ILE A 269 18.95 8.24 -2.67
N ASP A 270 18.40 8.84 -1.63
CA ASP A 270 18.99 9.05 -0.32
C ASP A 270 19.00 7.75 0.52
N ASP A 271 20.13 7.44 1.19
CA ASP A 271 20.29 6.33 2.15
C ASP A 271 19.17 6.31 3.21
N ASN A 272 18.54 7.47 3.40
CA ASN A 272 17.37 7.66 4.24
C ASN A 272 16.19 6.71 3.94
N ILE A 273 16.00 6.22 2.70
CA ILE A 273 14.89 5.34 2.33
C ILE A 273 15.15 3.92 2.86
N ILE A 274 16.33 3.39 2.58
CA ILE A 274 16.75 2.07 3.04
C ILE A 274 16.77 2.06 4.58
N GLN A 275 17.30 3.13 5.18
CA GLN A 275 17.26 3.31 6.62
C GLN A 275 15.82 3.33 7.17
N ALA A 276 14.88 4.01 6.52
CA ALA A 276 13.48 4.04 6.93
C ALA A 276 12.85 2.65 6.97
N ILE A 277 13.05 1.86 5.92
CA ILE A 277 12.51 0.49 5.80
C ILE A 277 13.18 -0.45 6.82
N ASN A 278 14.49 -0.32 7.02
CA ASN A 278 15.22 -1.18 7.95
C ASN A 278 14.88 -0.89 9.41
N ASN A 279 14.62 0.37 9.77
CA ASN A 279 14.26 0.77 11.13
C ASN A 279 12.82 0.43 11.52
N ALA A 280 11.92 0.20 10.56
CA ALA A 280 10.60 -0.32 10.87
C ALA A 280 10.71 -1.72 11.49
N GLU A 281 9.98 -1.97 12.57
CA GLU A 281 9.94 -3.28 13.22
C GLU A 281 9.22 -4.29 12.34
N SER A 282 9.63 -5.56 12.37
CA SER A 282 8.84 -6.61 11.73
C SER A 282 7.68 -7.04 12.65
N LYS A 283 6.51 -7.33 12.07
CA LYS A 283 5.42 -8.02 12.75
C LYS A 283 5.35 -9.48 12.35
N ASP A 284 5.33 -10.32 13.37
CA ASP A 284 5.19 -11.77 13.22
C ASP A 284 3.74 -12.16 12.87
N LYS A 285 3.61 -13.35 12.29
CA LYS A 285 2.36 -13.94 11.81
C LYS A 285 1.21 -13.90 12.81
N SER A 286 1.48 -14.09 14.10
CA SER A 286 0.46 -14.07 15.15
C SER A 286 -0.22 -12.70 15.27
N SER A 287 0.52 -11.62 15.05
CA SER A 287 -0.03 -10.26 15.02
C SER A 287 -0.87 -10.03 13.76
N ASN A 288 -0.46 -10.65 12.64
CA ASN A 288 -1.10 -10.49 11.33
C ASN A 288 -2.48 -11.15 11.24
N GLN A 289 -2.78 -12.15 12.08
CA GLN A 289 -4.09 -12.83 12.10
C GLN A 289 -5.25 -11.90 12.50
N ASN A 290 -4.97 -10.77 13.16
CA ASN A 290 -5.98 -9.83 13.64
C ASN A 290 -6.24 -8.65 12.68
N ILE A 291 -5.67 -8.69 11.47
CA ILE A 291 -5.89 -7.64 10.46
C ILE A 291 -7.27 -7.81 9.83
N SER A 292 -7.93 -6.68 9.57
CA SER A 292 -9.25 -6.63 8.95
C SER A 292 -9.14 -6.42 7.44
N LEU A 293 -10.17 -6.80 6.69
CA LEU A 293 -10.23 -6.45 5.27
C LEU A 293 -10.31 -4.93 5.11
N PRO A 294 -9.41 -4.29 4.34
CA PRO A 294 -9.37 -2.85 4.16
C PRO A 294 -10.39 -2.37 3.13
N ILE A 295 -11.67 -2.66 3.34
CA ILE A 295 -12.70 -2.33 2.34
C ILE A 295 -13.11 -0.86 2.47
N SER A 296 -13.39 -0.18 1.35
CA SER A 296 -13.93 1.18 1.38
C SER A 296 -15.20 1.30 2.22
N ILE A 297 -15.45 2.51 2.73
CA ILE A 297 -16.62 2.84 3.56
C ILE A 297 -17.94 2.48 2.86
N GLU A 298 -17.98 2.55 1.53
CA GLU A 298 -19.15 2.19 0.71
C GLU A 298 -19.53 0.70 0.83
N LEU A 299 -18.56 -0.14 1.20
CA LEU A 299 -18.72 -1.58 1.41
C LEU A 299 -18.76 -1.95 2.91
N HIS A 300 -18.66 -0.97 3.81
CA HIS A 300 -18.64 -1.19 5.25
C HIS A 300 -19.87 -1.93 5.81
N PRO A 301 -21.10 -1.73 5.31
CA PRO A 301 -22.22 -2.48 5.86
C PRO A 301 -22.22 -3.96 5.45
N CYS A 302 -21.28 -4.41 4.59
CA CYS A 302 -21.01 -5.83 4.29
C CYS A 302 -19.80 -6.42 5.04
N LEU A 303 -19.01 -5.61 5.76
CA LEU A 303 -17.72 -6.03 6.35
C LEU A 303 -17.86 -7.14 7.40
N GLU A 304 -18.83 -7.02 8.32
CA GLU A 304 -19.02 -7.99 9.40
C GLU A 304 -19.32 -9.38 8.86
N ASP A 305 -20.16 -9.44 7.83
CA ASP A 305 -20.53 -10.68 7.17
C ASP A 305 -19.35 -11.29 6.38
N ILE A 306 -18.56 -10.48 5.68
CA ILE A 306 -17.37 -10.96 4.97
C ILE A 306 -16.34 -11.49 5.98
N ASN A 307 -16.06 -10.76 7.07
CA ASN A 307 -15.11 -11.18 8.10
C ASN A 307 -15.55 -12.47 8.84
N TYR A 308 -16.85 -12.59 9.14
CA TYR A 308 -17.43 -13.80 9.73
C TYR A 308 -17.23 -15.03 8.83
N LEU A 309 -17.33 -14.85 7.52
CA LEU A 309 -17.23 -15.95 6.56
C LEU A 309 -15.78 -16.38 6.30
N LEU A 310 -14.85 -15.42 6.29
CA LEU A 310 -13.42 -15.70 6.25
C LEU A 310 -12.94 -16.49 7.47
N SER A 311 -13.32 -16.04 8.68
CA SER A 311 -12.94 -16.75 9.92
C SER A 311 -13.53 -18.18 9.97
N LYS A 312 -14.74 -18.40 9.46
CA LYS A 312 -15.33 -19.74 9.32
C LYS A 312 -14.64 -20.64 8.30
N LYS A 313 -14.08 -20.09 7.23
CA LYS A 313 -13.29 -20.86 6.25
C LYS A 313 -12.00 -21.35 6.89
N GLU A 314 -11.29 -20.46 7.58
CA GLU A 314 -10.01 -20.75 8.23
C GLU A 314 -10.14 -21.82 9.33
N ALA A 315 -11.14 -21.70 10.21
CA ALA A 315 -11.38 -22.70 11.26
C ALA A 315 -11.66 -24.11 10.71
N LYS A 316 -12.16 -24.22 9.47
CA LYS A 316 -12.38 -25.50 8.80
C LYS A 316 -11.14 -26.06 8.12
N GLU A 317 -10.23 -25.20 7.66
CA GLU A 317 -8.96 -25.62 7.08
C GLU A 317 -7.97 -26.04 8.18
N GLU A 318 -8.07 -25.48 9.38
CA GLU A 318 -7.29 -25.91 10.55
C GLU A 318 -7.78 -27.23 11.18
N SER A 319 -8.99 -27.67 10.86
CA SER A 319 -9.60 -28.90 11.40
C SER A 319 -9.66 -30.07 10.42
N ALA A 320 -9.13 -29.90 9.20
CA ALA A 320 -9.06 -30.91 8.14
C ALA A 320 -7.61 -31.35 7.90
#